data_AF-A0A314LCI7-F1
#
_entry.id   AF-A0A314LCI7-F1
#
_cell.length_a   1.000
_cell.length_b   1.000
_cell.length_c   1.000
_cell.angle_alpha   90.00
_cell.angle_beta   90.00
_cell.angle_gamma   90.00
#
_symmetry.space_group_name_H-M   'P 1'
#
loop_
_entity.id
_entity.type
_entity.pdbx_description
1 polymer ?
#
loop_
_entity_poly.entity_id
_entity_poly.type
_entity_poly.pdbx_seq_one_letter_code
_entity_poly.pdbx_strand_id
1 'polypeptide(L)'
;QKICIQVPQACVLCGLDDEHFDHLFFGCEYTKNIWQRLLNWLGCQRQIRMWQEEMKWVTTCARKKKGFGTIVSAVFGMMVYLIWRDRNKIRFHSGSSSPDRMCREIASHIHIRG
;
A
#
# COMPACT_ATOMS: atom_id res chain seq x y z
N GLN A 1 -28.83 18.02 11.44
CA GLN A 1 -28.54 17.48 10.08
C GLN A 1 -27.07 17.13 10.02
N LYS A 2 -26.72 15.84 9.88
CA LYS A 2 -25.32 15.44 9.63
C LYS A 2 -25.07 15.62 8.14
N ILE A 3 -24.19 16.54 7.79
CA ILE A 3 -23.65 16.64 6.42
C ILE A 3 -22.74 15.43 6.25
N CYS A 4 -23.30 14.31 5.77
CA CYS A 4 -22.48 13.20 5.32
C CYS A 4 -22.02 13.54 3.90
N ILE A 5 -20.71 13.61 3.70
CA ILE A 5 -20.13 13.66 2.36
C ILE A 5 -20.50 12.32 1.70
N GLN A 6 -21.45 12.34 0.77
CA GLN A 6 -21.79 11.17 -0.03
C GLN A 6 -20.68 10.99 -1.06
N VAL A 7 -20.00 9.84 -1.03
CA VAL A 7 -18.89 9.55 -1.92
C VAL A 7 -19.14 8.19 -2.58
N PRO A 8 -18.92 8.01 -3.90
CA PRO A 8 -19.25 6.76 -4.59
C PRO A 8 -18.61 5.54 -3.94
N GLN A 9 -19.32 4.45 -3.68
CA GLN A 9 -18.73 3.34 -2.92
C GLN A 9 -17.58 2.63 -3.65
N ALA A 10 -17.58 2.66 -4.99
CA ALA A 10 -16.51 2.09 -5.80
C ALA A 10 -15.11 2.58 -5.42
N CYS A 11 -14.18 1.62 -5.34
CA CYS A 11 -12.76 1.88 -5.12
C CYS A 11 -12.18 2.71 -6.26
N VAL A 12 -11.63 3.87 -5.92
CA VAL A 12 -11.07 4.81 -6.91
C VAL A 12 -9.74 4.36 -7.52
N LEU A 13 -9.13 3.30 -6.99
CA LEU A 13 -7.86 2.76 -7.48
C LEU A 13 -8.05 1.68 -8.56
N CYS A 14 -9.00 0.76 -8.36
CA CYS A 14 -9.28 -0.30 -9.35
C CYS A 14 -10.57 -0.09 -10.14
N GLY A 15 -11.58 0.58 -9.56
CA GLY A 15 -12.91 0.73 -10.15
C GLY A 15 -13.73 -0.56 -10.27
N LEU A 16 -13.29 -1.66 -9.65
CA LEU A 16 -13.88 -3.00 -9.84
C LEU A 16 -14.77 -3.48 -8.70
N ASP A 17 -14.65 -2.88 -7.52
CA ASP A 17 -15.32 -3.33 -6.29
C ASP A 17 -15.50 -2.15 -5.33
N ASP A 18 -16.27 -2.32 -4.27
CA ASP A 18 -16.49 -1.30 -3.26
C ASP A 18 -15.26 -1.08 -2.37
N GLU A 19 -15.01 0.18 -2.05
CA GLU A 19 -13.94 0.58 -1.17
C GLU A 19 -14.30 0.33 0.29
N HIS A 20 -13.61 -0.62 0.89
CA HIS A 20 -13.50 -0.78 2.33
C HIS A 20 -12.04 -1.04 2.70
N PHE A 21 -11.74 -1.12 4.00
CA PHE A 21 -10.37 -1.24 4.48
C PHE A 21 -9.63 -2.46 3.91
N ASP A 22 -10.22 -3.66 4.01
CA ASP A 22 -9.60 -4.88 3.49
C ASP A 22 -9.47 -4.87 1.97
N HIS A 23 -10.44 -4.28 1.24
CA HIS A 23 -10.28 -4.08 -0.19
C HIS A 23 -9.09 -3.16 -0.46
N LEU A 24 -9.02 -1.99 0.18
CA LEU A 24 -7.95 -1.01 -0.06
C LEU A 24 -6.56 -1.59 0.18
N PHE A 25 -6.33 -2.34 1.25
CA PHE A 25 -5.02 -2.88 1.61
C PHE A 25 -4.97 -4.40 1.43
N PHE A 26 -4.85 -4.85 0.17
CA PHE A 26 -4.69 -6.26 -0.29
C PHE A 26 -5.94 -7.04 -0.70
N GLY A 27 -7.11 -6.42 -0.87
CA GLY A 27 -8.20 -6.97 -1.70
C GLY A 27 -8.15 -6.43 -3.14
N CYS A 28 -7.79 -5.16 -3.29
CA CYS A 28 -7.65 -4.39 -4.51
C CYS A 28 -6.44 -4.86 -5.31
N GLU A 29 -6.64 -5.22 -6.57
CA GLU A 29 -5.55 -5.66 -7.45
C GLU A 29 -4.47 -4.59 -7.64
N TYR A 30 -4.87 -3.31 -7.61
CA TYR A 30 -3.95 -2.18 -7.68
C TYR A 30 -2.93 -2.20 -6.54
N THR A 31 -3.39 -2.34 -5.29
CA THR A 31 -2.51 -2.31 -4.11
C THR A 31 -1.76 -3.62 -3.91
N LYS A 32 -2.37 -4.76 -4.26
CA LYS A 32 -1.66 -6.05 -4.36
C LYS A 32 -0.48 -5.97 -5.33
N ASN A 33 -0.68 -5.38 -6.52
CA ASN A 33 0.36 -5.28 -7.53
C ASN A 33 1.56 -4.44 -7.05
N ILE A 34 1.30 -3.34 -6.34
CA ILE A 34 2.35 -2.52 -5.71
C ILE A 34 3.13 -3.36 -4.69
N TRP A 35 2.42 -4.04 -3.79
CA TRP A 35 3.09 -4.84 -2.76
C TRP A 35 3.90 -5.99 -3.34
N GLN A 36 3.40 -6.65 -4.40
CA GLN A 36 4.13 -7.72 -5.08
C GLN A 36 5.45 -7.22 -5.69
N ARG A 37 5.42 -6.05 -6.34
CA ARG A 37 6.62 -5.44 -6.91
C ARG A 37 7.64 -5.06 -5.84
N LEU A 38 7.18 -4.49 -4.72
CA LEU A 38 8.04 -4.15 -3.60
C LEU A 38 8.64 -5.39 -2.94
N LEU A 39 7.86 -6.46 -2.76
CA LEU A 39 8.36 -7.74 -2.26
C LEU A 39 9.42 -8.32 -3.20
N ASN A 40 9.19 -8.30 -4.52
CA ASN A 40 10.17 -8.75 -5.50
C ASN A 40 11.45 -7.91 -5.45
N TRP A 41 11.33 -6.58 -5.33
CA TRP A 41 12.47 -5.67 -5.17
C TRP A 41 13.27 -5.94 -3.87
N LEU A 42 12.58 -6.33 -2.80
CA LEU A 42 13.19 -6.77 -1.53
C LEU A 42 13.77 -8.19 -1.58
N GLY A 43 13.69 -8.90 -2.71
CA GLY A 43 14.12 -10.29 -2.83
C GLY A 43 13.22 -11.29 -2.08
N CYS A 44 11.97 -10.92 -1.81
CA CYS A 44 11.01 -11.71 -1.05
C CYS A 44 10.00 -12.39 -1.96
N GLN A 45 10.19 -13.68 -2.23
CA GLN A 45 9.22 -14.49 -2.95
C GLN A 45 8.21 -15.09 -1.96
N ARG A 46 7.03 -14.47 -1.88
CA ARG A 46 5.91 -14.97 -1.06
C ARG A 46 4.58 -14.68 -1.75
N GLN A 47 3.57 -15.48 -1.44
CA GLN A 47 2.19 -15.16 -1.79
C GLN A 47 1.66 -14.05 -0.88
N ILE A 48 1.06 -13.02 -1.49
CA ILE A 48 0.37 -11.95 -0.77
C ILE A 48 -0.91 -12.51 -0.14
N ARG A 49 -1.11 -12.19 1.14
CA ARG A 49 -2.28 -12.56 1.93
C ARG A 49 -3.13 -11.33 2.24
N MET A 50 -4.19 -11.53 3.02
CA MET A 50 -5.04 -10.44 3.48
C MET A 50 -4.29 -9.56 4.50
N TRP A 51 -4.86 -8.39 4.79
CA TRP A 51 -4.26 -7.39 5.67
C TRP A 51 -3.70 -7.96 6.97
N GLN A 52 -4.46 -8.77 7.69
CA GLN A 52 -4.07 -9.27 9.01
C GLN A 52 -2.79 -10.12 8.94
N GLU A 53 -2.69 -10.99 7.95
CA GLU A 53 -1.54 -11.86 7.75
C GLU A 53 -0.31 -11.09 7.25
N GLU A 54 -0.50 -10.11 6.36
CA GLU A 54 0.60 -9.23 5.93
C GLU A 54 1.12 -8.39 7.09
N MET A 55 0.23 -7.79 7.89
CA MET A 55 0.61 -7.03 9.08
C MET A 55 1.36 -7.90 10.09
N LYS A 56 0.89 -9.13 10.32
CA LYS A 56 1.57 -10.12 11.17
C LYS A 56 2.96 -10.46 10.64
N TRP A 57 3.10 -10.66 9.33
CA TRP A 57 4.40 -10.94 8.71
C TRP A 57 5.36 -9.76 8.87
N VAL A 58 4.95 -8.55 8.53
CA VAL A 58 5.76 -7.32 8.66
C VAL A 58 6.19 -7.12 10.12
N THR A 59 5.27 -7.26 11.07
CA THR A 59 5.56 -7.15 12.51
C THR A 59 6.56 -8.21 12.97
N THR A 60 6.47 -9.43 12.42
CA THR A 60 7.42 -10.51 12.72
C THR A 60 8.82 -10.18 12.17
N CYS A 61 8.91 -9.63 10.96
CA CYS A 61 10.17 -9.13 10.40
C CYS A 61 10.78 -8.02 11.27
N ALA A 62 9.96 -7.05 11.70
CA ALA A 62 10.38 -5.95 12.57
C ALA A 62 10.99 -6.44 13.90
N ARG A 63 10.34 -7.43 14.54
CA ARG A 63 10.79 -8.00 15.83
C ARG A 63 12.15 -8.70 15.76
N LYS A 64 12.52 -9.24 14.60
CA LYS A 64 13.82 -9.93 14.42
C LYS A 64 15.02 -8.97 14.44
N LYS A 65 14.83 -7.64 14.53
CA LYS A 65 15.85 -6.59 14.70
C LYS A 65 17.07 -6.72 13.76
N LYS A 66 16.84 -7.11 12.51
CA LYS A 66 17.85 -7.12 11.43
C LYS A 66 17.61 -5.94 10.49
N GLY A 67 18.64 -5.48 9.78
CA GLY A 67 18.52 -4.40 8.77
C GLY A 67 17.39 -4.65 7.76
N PHE A 68 17.23 -5.92 7.34
CA PHE A 68 16.10 -6.34 6.52
C PHE A 68 14.72 -6.04 7.15
N GLY A 69 14.54 -6.32 8.44
CA GLY A 69 13.28 -6.04 9.14
C GLY A 69 12.94 -4.55 9.19
N THR A 70 13.95 -3.69 9.36
CA THR A 70 13.81 -2.23 9.29
C THR A 70 13.38 -1.79 7.90
N ILE A 71 14.03 -2.30 6.85
CA ILE A 71 13.70 -1.97 5.46
C ILE A 71 12.28 -2.41 5.11
N VAL A 72 11.89 -3.66 5.42
CA VAL A 72 10.53 -4.16 5.18
C VAL A 72 9.49 -3.28 5.87
N SER A 73 9.73 -2.92 7.13
CA SER A 73 8.80 -2.08 7.91
C SER A 73 8.66 -0.68 7.30
N ALA A 74 9.77 -0.08 6.88
CA ALA A 74 9.78 1.24 6.24
C ALA A 74 9.06 1.22 4.89
N VAL A 75 9.34 0.22 4.05
CA VAL A 75 8.67 0.03 2.76
C VAL A 75 7.16 -0.15 2.95
N PHE A 76 6.74 -1.01 3.87
CA PHE A 76 5.32 -1.26 4.13
C PHE A 76 4.61 -0.01 4.65
N GLY A 77 5.20 0.70 5.63
CA GLY A 77 4.63 1.93 6.17
C GLY A 77 4.50 3.02 5.10
N MET A 78 5.52 3.19 4.26
CA MET A 78 5.49 4.16 3.15
C MET A 78 4.42 3.78 2.12
N MET A 79 4.31 2.51 1.76
CA MET A 79 3.26 2.02 0.85
C MET A 79 1.86 2.35 1.39
N VAL A 80 1.57 2.05 2.67
CA VAL A 80 0.28 2.36 3.29
C VAL A 80 -0.03 3.86 3.23
N TYR A 81 0.96 4.70 3.56
CA TYR A 81 0.83 6.15 3.46
C TYR A 81 0.53 6.63 2.03
N LEU A 82 1.29 6.14 1.05
CA LEU A 82 1.14 6.56 -0.35
C LEU A 82 -0.19 6.08 -0.97
N ILE A 83 -0.65 4.88 -0.62
CA ILE A 83 -1.98 4.39 -1.00
C ILE A 83 -3.05 5.36 -0.47
N TRP A 84 -2.98 5.69 0.81
CA TRP A 84 -3.94 6.62 1.43
C TRP A 84 -3.91 8.00 0.78
N ARG A 85 -2.71 8.55 0.56
CA ARG A 85 -2.50 9.86 -0.09
C ARG A 85 -3.08 9.88 -1.50
N ASP A 86 -2.72 8.91 -2.33
CA ASP A 86 -3.13 8.88 -3.73
C ASP A 86 -4.63 8.60 -3.87
N ARG A 87 -5.19 7.69 -3.04
CA ARG A 87 -6.63 7.48 -2.94
C ARG A 87 -7.37 8.78 -2.67
N ASN A 88 -6.94 9.55 -1.66
CA ASN A 88 -7.58 10.82 -1.33
C ASN A 88 -7.43 11.88 -2.42
N LYS A 89 -6.28 11.91 -3.12
CA LYS A 89 -6.08 12.79 -4.25
C LYS A 89 -7.03 12.48 -5.41
N ILE A 90 -7.21 11.21 -5.75
CA ILE A 90 -8.16 10.79 -6.80
C ILE A 90 -9.59 11.13 -6.37
N ARG A 91 -9.94 10.82 -5.11
CA ARG A 91 -11.29 11.01 -4.55
C ARG A 91 -11.77 12.45 -4.55
N PHE A 92 -10.89 13.41 -4.26
CA PHE A 92 -11.29 14.78 -3.93
C PHE A 92 -10.68 15.85 -4.84
N HIS A 93 -9.66 15.52 -5.65
CA HIS A 93 -8.87 16.51 -6.39
C HIS A 93 -8.58 16.09 -7.84
N SER A 94 -9.41 15.22 -8.43
CA SER A 94 -9.27 14.72 -9.81
C SER A 94 -7.85 14.22 -10.14
N GLY A 95 -7.24 13.53 -9.18
CA GLY A 95 -5.90 12.96 -9.33
C GLY A 95 -5.86 11.66 -10.14
N SER A 96 -4.64 11.18 -10.36
CA SER A 96 -4.34 9.83 -10.86
C SER A 96 -3.22 9.20 -10.03
N SER A 97 -3.16 7.87 -10.04
CA SER A 97 -2.08 7.10 -9.42
C SER A 97 -1.55 6.06 -10.41
N SER A 98 -0.27 5.71 -10.28
CA SER A 98 0.39 4.68 -11.07
C SER A 98 1.20 3.77 -10.13
N PRO A 99 1.06 2.44 -10.22
CA PRO A 99 1.83 1.50 -9.41
C PRO A 99 3.33 1.70 -9.58
N ASP A 100 3.77 1.94 -10.83
CA ASP A 100 5.16 2.20 -11.18
C ASP A 100 5.71 3.46 -10.52
N ARG A 101 4.93 4.55 -10.54
CA ARG A 101 5.32 5.81 -9.89
C ARG A 101 5.46 5.62 -8.39
N MET A 102 4.51 4.94 -7.76
CA MET A 102 4.53 4.69 -6.32
C MET A 102 5.72 3.80 -5.92
N CYS A 103 5.97 2.71 -6.66
CA CYS A 103 7.10 1.82 -6.39
C CYS A 103 8.44 2.57 -6.50
N ARG A 104 8.60 3.42 -7.53
CA ARG A 104 9.80 4.26 -7.68
C ARG A 104 9.95 5.26 -6.54
N GLU A 105 8.87 5.92 -6.14
CA GLU A 105 8.87 6.86 -5.01
C GLU A 105 9.34 6.17 -3.72
N ILE A 106 8.81 4.98 -3.42
CA ILE A 106 9.22 4.18 -2.26
C ILE A 106 10.70 3.80 -2.36
N ALA A 107 11.13 3.24 -3.48
CA ALA A 107 12.53 2.82 -3.66
C ALA A 107 13.51 3.99 -3.49
N SER A 108 13.20 5.16 -4.07
CA SER A 108 14.02 6.37 -3.91
C SER A 108 14.10 6.83 -2.46
N HIS A 109 12.98 6.83 -1.72
CA HIS A 109 12.99 7.23 -0.32
C HIS A 109 13.80 6.30 0.58
N ILE A 110 13.77 4.99 0.30
CA ILE A 110 14.56 4.00 1.04
C ILE A 110 16.05 4.11 0.68
N HIS A 111 16.39 4.29 -0.61
CA HIS A 111 17.79 4.38 -1.04
C HIS A 111 18.50 5.65 -0.56
N ILE A 112 17.79 6.77 -0.43
CA ILE A 112 18.37 8.04 0.04
C ILE A 112 18.58 8.05 1.57
N ARG A 113 17.80 7.27 2.32
CA ARG A 113 17.75 7.34 3.81
C ARG A 113 18.25 6.07 4.51
N GLY A 114 18.62 5.02 3.77
CA GLY A 114 19.21 3.79 4.28
C GLY A 114 20.72 3.82 4.18
#